data_AF-A0A969FKJ3-F1
#
_entry.id   AF-A0A969FKJ3-F1
#
_cell.length_a   1.000
_cell.length_b   1.000
_cell.length_c   1.000
_cell.angle_alpha   90.00
_cell.angle_beta   90.00
_cell.angle_gamma   90.00
#
_symmetry.space_group_name_H-M   'P 1'
#
loop_
_entity.id
_entity.type
_entity.pdbx_description
1 polymer ?
#
loop_
_entity_poly.entity_id
_entity_poly.type
_entity_poly.pdbx_seq_one_letter_code
_entity_poly.pdbx_strand_id
1 'polypeptide(L)'
;MLYLAEVQKKSGVFGSGKAGLKLLAQQRSEHNWSPASGEEIPFDDATTFGAGVLVMVEISPNKQVQGAPKEAGQQLVKILQGFSRFQEKTKTQEEEIDQWKASLTYQAEELNRRETEIQGREEQVEQIQEQLDALTARKAEIEAETSALNGTRQELENSKQELEAAWRQFQGERENFAQETEQAASLDADQANSLKEWLDYLAEVMTTSGDSGESIATIEAQIEAQRQICSDRRDMLNRDHEQLGTVQADRDRLRGELEATQTTLSELQAEVYRAEAGRSSQQAVIETKQQLASSIVERLADVDSLTVEISQLSVNSGSDDSDLGVDLGELERLPLNELQQKVRQLQDELEKGFRFVSDQEEELTLQRMDLNELETKVARANEAERAELQTELADSHESFKFLNQTLVGQRRNLRKQERVMNLHQVVLWRRLGNPPEATSSGGGSIDTSAIMAQLQLRKGEQTALLAMLEAEIAELQAQLASLDLEITAKQQDIELHVNQVNEQTEALEAATAALERTTERIEVLSGVLDTIEAQLAEFAAGCDSLKEGAAVATEVKQSQENAIAQLQELVNGLTG
;
A
#
# COMPACT_ATOMS: atom_id res chain seq x y z
N MET A 1 -9.34 4.55 54.53
CA MET A 1 -8.43 4.31 53.38
C MET A 1 -7.70 3.00 53.64
N LEU A 2 -7.47 2.17 52.62
CA LEU A 2 -6.85 0.86 52.78
C LEU A 2 -5.31 0.98 52.77
N TYR A 3 -4.67 0.33 53.75
CA TYR A 3 -3.22 0.30 53.90
C TYR A 3 -2.72 -1.14 54.02
N LEU A 4 -1.54 -1.37 53.47
CA LEU A 4 -0.72 -2.54 53.75
C LEU A 4 0.17 -2.20 54.94
N ALA A 5 0.12 -3.01 55.98
CA ALA A 5 0.88 -2.81 57.21
C ALA A 5 1.56 -4.11 57.66
N GLU A 6 2.67 -3.95 58.38
CA GLU A 6 3.40 -5.04 59.02
C GLU A 6 3.10 -5.06 60.53
N VAL A 7 2.78 -6.23 61.07
CA VAL A 7 2.57 -6.42 62.51
C VAL A 7 3.92 -6.44 63.24
N GLN A 8 4.15 -5.45 64.09
CA GLN A 8 5.33 -5.38 64.95
C GLN A 8 4.96 -5.70 66.40
N LYS A 9 5.65 -6.66 67.02
CA LYS A 9 5.52 -6.95 68.46
C LYS A 9 6.80 -6.53 69.16
N LYS A 10 6.73 -5.56 70.06
CA LYS A 10 7.87 -5.16 70.90
C LYS A 10 7.84 -5.98 72.19
N SER A 11 8.88 -6.80 72.41
CA SER A 11 9.04 -7.55 73.66
C SER A 11 9.64 -6.64 74.72
N GLY A 12 8.81 -6.13 75.65
CA GLY A 12 9.25 -5.32 76.78
C GLY A 12 9.68 -6.19 77.96
N VAL A 13 10.74 -5.79 78.67
CA VAL A 13 11.32 -6.46 79.86
C VAL A 13 10.34 -6.55 81.06
N PHE A 14 9.18 -5.91 80.99
CA PHE A 14 8.10 -5.99 81.98
C PHE A 14 6.74 -6.27 81.31
N GLY A 15 6.51 -7.51 80.89
CA GLY A 15 5.20 -8.17 80.91
C GLY A 15 4.02 -7.65 80.06
N SER A 16 4.06 -6.50 79.40
CA SER A 16 3.02 -6.07 78.44
C SER A 16 3.63 -5.63 77.12
N GLY A 17 3.74 -6.56 76.18
CA GLY A 17 4.15 -6.26 74.81
C GLY A 17 3.03 -5.53 74.08
N LYS A 18 3.18 -4.24 73.80
CA LYS A 18 2.29 -3.51 72.90
C LYS A 18 2.60 -3.92 71.47
N ALA A 19 1.61 -4.38 70.72
CA ALA A 19 1.75 -4.55 69.28
C ALA A 19 1.41 -3.26 68.54
N GLY A 20 2.14 -3.02 67.46
CA GLY A 20 1.95 -1.88 66.58
C GLY A 20 1.85 -2.35 65.13
N LEU A 21 1.15 -1.58 64.32
CA LEU A 21 1.08 -1.76 62.87
C LEU A 21 1.95 -0.71 62.21
N LYS A 22 2.99 -1.14 61.50
CA LYS A 22 3.83 -0.26 60.70
C LYS A 22 3.25 -0.14 59.30
N LEU A 23 2.84 1.06 58.90
CA LEU A 23 2.25 1.29 57.57
C LEU A 23 3.32 1.27 56.47
N LEU A 24 3.13 0.43 55.46
CA LEU A 24 4.10 0.26 54.37
C LEU A 24 3.63 0.91 53.07
N ALA A 25 2.37 0.69 52.69
CA ALA A 25 1.81 1.23 51.45
C ALA A 25 0.34 1.61 51.63
N GLN A 26 -0.12 2.58 50.87
CA GLN A 26 -1.49 3.07 50.84
C GLN A 26 -2.08 2.88 49.44
N GLN A 27 -3.31 2.36 49.39
CA GLN A 27 -4.03 2.25 48.13
C GLN A 27 -4.53 3.63 47.66
N ARG A 28 -4.16 4.02 46.44
CA ARG A 28 -4.63 5.25 45.77
C ARG A 28 -5.73 4.94 44.76
N SER A 29 -5.61 3.83 44.04
CA SER A 29 -6.64 3.26 43.17
C SER A 29 -6.51 1.73 43.14
N GLU A 30 -7.39 1.04 42.43
CA GLU A 30 -7.44 -0.43 42.39
C GLU A 30 -6.09 -1.08 42.01
N HIS A 31 -5.31 -0.43 41.14
CA HIS A 31 -3.99 -0.90 40.67
C HIS A 31 -2.83 0.03 41.05
N ASN A 32 -3.05 1.02 41.93
CA ASN A 32 -2.02 1.99 42.30
C ASN A 32 -1.84 2.07 43.82
N TRP A 33 -0.63 1.75 44.27
CA TRP A 33 -0.21 1.79 45.66
C TRP A 33 0.94 2.77 45.81
N SER A 34 0.80 3.74 46.72
CA SER A 34 1.86 4.68 47.06
C SER A 34 2.54 4.28 48.38
N PRO A 35 3.85 4.48 48.54
CA PRO A 35 4.52 4.21 49.81
C PRO A 35 3.91 5.06 50.93
N ALA A 36 3.65 4.44 52.08
CA ALA A 36 3.20 5.12 53.28
C ALA A 36 4.41 5.51 54.14
N SER A 37 4.26 6.52 55.00
CA SER A 37 5.37 7.15 55.76
C SER A 37 6.04 6.26 56.82
N GLY A 38 5.73 4.96 56.90
CA GLY A 38 6.33 4.06 57.89
C GLY A 38 5.84 4.29 59.32
N GLU A 39 4.77 5.07 59.51
CA GLU A 39 4.22 5.39 60.82
C GLU A 39 3.70 4.13 61.54
N GLU A 40 3.92 4.04 62.84
CA GLU A 40 3.49 2.93 63.70
C GLU A 40 2.21 3.32 64.44
N ILE A 41 1.13 2.58 64.20
CA ILE A 41 -0.16 2.79 64.86
C ILE A 41 -0.33 1.72 65.95
N PRO A 42 -0.67 2.09 67.20
CA PRO A 42 -0.90 1.11 68.26
C PRO A 42 -2.10 0.21 67.93
N PHE A 43 -1.93 -1.10 68.13
CA PHE A 43 -2.94 -2.12 67.82
C PHE A 43 -2.99 -3.16 68.94
N ASP A 44 -4.08 -3.15 69.72
CA ASP A 44 -4.19 -3.95 70.95
C ASP A 44 -4.61 -5.43 70.71
N ASP A 45 -5.10 -5.78 69.51
CA ASP A 45 -5.52 -7.16 69.13
C ASP A 45 -4.33 -8.05 68.69
N ALA A 46 -3.24 -7.96 69.46
CA ALA A 46 -1.92 -8.54 69.18
C ALA A 46 -1.85 -10.08 69.15
N THR A 47 -2.90 -10.78 69.57
CA THR A 47 -2.90 -12.24 69.77
C THR A 47 -3.23 -13.02 68.51
N THR A 48 -3.86 -12.41 67.50
CA THR A 48 -4.39 -13.11 66.32
C THR A 48 -3.37 -13.32 65.21
N PHE A 49 -2.33 -12.48 65.12
CA PHE A 49 -1.32 -12.52 64.05
C PHE A 49 0.11 -12.59 64.59
N GLY A 50 1.00 -13.29 63.90
CA GLY A 50 2.44 -13.36 64.23
C GLY A 50 3.18 -12.04 64.02
N ALA A 51 4.36 -11.87 64.63
CA ALA A 51 5.22 -10.74 64.31
C ALA A 51 5.77 -10.87 62.88
N GLY A 52 5.82 -9.76 62.13
CA GLY A 52 6.27 -9.73 60.73
C GLY A 52 5.19 -10.10 59.70
N VAL A 53 3.97 -10.42 60.13
CA VAL A 53 2.86 -10.74 59.21
C VAL A 53 2.35 -9.47 58.53
N LEU A 54 2.13 -9.55 57.22
CA LEU A 54 1.53 -8.48 56.42
C LEU A 54 0.01 -8.54 56.50
N VAL A 55 -0.60 -7.42 56.83
CA VAL A 55 -2.06 -7.27 56.98
C VAL A 55 -2.58 -6.06 56.21
N MET A 56 -3.79 -6.21 55.71
CA MET A 56 -4.58 -5.17 55.06
C MET A 56 -5.50 -4.54 56.09
N VAL A 57 -5.38 -3.23 56.25
CA VAL A 57 -6.03 -2.50 57.34
C VAL A 57 -6.66 -1.22 56.80
N GLU A 58 -7.93 -0.99 57.12
CA GLU A 58 -8.57 0.28 56.84
C GLU A 58 -8.29 1.26 57.98
N ILE A 59 -7.77 2.44 57.63
CA ILE A 59 -7.44 3.47 58.60
C ILE A 59 -8.35 4.67 58.39
N SER A 60 -8.92 5.14 59.50
CA SER A 60 -9.74 6.34 59.55
C SER A 60 -8.91 7.61 59.41
N PRO A 61 -9.53 8.76 59.08
CA PRO A 61 -8.85 10.06 59.10
C PRO A 61 -8.21 10.41 60.45
N ASN A 62 -8.68 9.81 61.54
CA ASN A 62 -8.17 10.01 62.90
C ASN A 62 -7.05 9.02 63.29
N LYS A 63 -6.44 8.34 62.31
CA LYS A 63 -5.35 7.35 62.50
C LYS A 63 -5.73 6.18 63.42
N GLN A 64 -6.99 5.76 63.37
CA GLN A 64 -7.48 4.56 64.07
C GLN A 64 -7.83 3.46 63.06
N VAL A 65 -7.56 2.22 63.43
CA VAL A 65 -7.93 1.02 62.65
C VAL A 65 -9.45 0.86 62.64
N GLN A 66 -10.03 0.72 61.46
CA GLN A 66 -11.44 0.44 61.24
C GLN A 66 -11.60 -1.01 60.78
N GLY A 67 -12.41 -1.79 61.49
CA GLY A 67 -12.64 -3.20 61.20
C GLY A 67 -11.50 -4.14 61.66
N ALA A 68 -11.70 -5.44 61.45
CA ALA A 68 -10.69 -6.45 61.76
C ALA A 68 -9.64 -6.52 60.62
N PRO A 69 -8.34 -6.49 60.93
CA PRO A 69 -7.29 -6.62 59.92
C PRO A 69 -7.34 -7.99 59.25
N LYS A 70 -7.12 -8.02 57.93
CA LYS A 70 -7.11 -9.25 57.13
C LYS A 70 -5.68 -9.57 56.69
N GLU A 71 -5.33 -10.85 56.64
CA GLU A 71 -4.03 -11.27 56.11
C GLU A 71 -3.88 -10.85 54.64
N ALA A 72 -2.73 -10.24 54.31
CA ALA A 72 -2.53 -9.60 53.01
C ALA A 72 -2.14 -10.57 51.89
N GLY A 73 -1.72 -11.81 52.20
CA GLY A 73 -1.08 -12.72 51.24
C GLY A 73 -1.89 -12.96 49.96
N GLN A 74 -3.14 -13.42 50.07
CA GLN A 74 -3.99 -13.68 48.89
C GLN A 74 -4.33 -12.41 48.11
N GLN A 75 -4.49 -11.28 48.79
CA GLN A 75 -4.83 -10.01 48.16
C GLN A 75 -3.61 -9.41 47.43
N LEU A 76 -2.41 -9.55 47.98
CA LEU A 76 -1.16 -9.17 47.34
C LEU A 76 -0.89 -9.98 46.06
N VAL A 77 -1.12 -11.31 46.10
CA VAL A 77 -0.99 -12.15 44.91
C VAL A 77 -1.95 -11.69 43.81
N LYS A 78 -3.21 -11.37 44.14
CA LYS A 78 -4.18 -10.83 43.17
C LYS A 78 -3.75 -9.48 42.60
N ILE A 79 -3.20 -8.58 43.43
CA ILE A 79 -2.69 -7.28 42.99
C ILE A 79 -1.49 -7.45 42.04
N LEU A 80 -0.55 -8.36 42.35
CA LEU A 80 0.61 -8.66 41.50
C LEU A 80 0.20 -9.29 40.17
N GLN A 81 -0.74 -10.24 40.18
CA GLN A 81 -1.32 -10.82 38.97
C GLN A 81 -2.03 -9.75 38.12
N GLY A 82 -2.77 -8.84 38.76
CA GLY A 82 -3.41 -7.71 38.08
C GLY A 82 -2.40 -6.74 37.46
N PHE A 83 -1.31 -6.44 38.18
CA PHE A 83 -0.24 -5.58 37.67
C PHE A 83 0.49 -6.18 36.47
N SER A 84 0.76 -7.48 36.49
CA SER A 84 1.37 -8.20 35.37
C SER A 84 0.49 -8.14 34.12
N ARG A 85 -0.82 -8.39 34.25
CA ARG A 85 -1.78 -8.27 33.13
C ARG A 85 -1.94 -6.84 32.64
N PHE A 86 -1.95 -5.87 33.56
CA PHE A 86 -2.02 -4.46 33.20
C PHE A 86 -0.78 -4.01 32.41
N GLN A 87 0.41 -4.44 32.84
CA GLN A 87 1.66 -4.15 32.14
C GLN A 87 1.69 -4.74 30.72
N GLU A 88 1.24 -5.98 30.57
CA GLU A 88 1.12 -6.64 29.25
C GLU A 88 0.14 -5.89 28.33
N LYS A 89 -1.01 -5.48 28.88
CA LYS A 89 -1.98 -4.65 28.15
C LYS A 89 -1.41 -3.28 27.76
N THR A 90 -0.66 -2.62 28.65
CA THR A 90 -0.01 -1.34 28.33
C THR A 90 1.02 -1.48 27.24
N LYS A 91 1.82 -2.55 27.23
CA LYS A 91 2.76 -2.83 26.14
C LYS A 91 2.04 -3.03 24.81
N THR A 92 0.96 -3.82 24.80
CA THR A 92 0.14 -4.03 23.61
C THR A 92 -0.40 -2.70 23.07
N GLN A 93 -0.89 -1.83 23.96
CA GLN A 93 -1.38 -0.50 23.58
C GLN A 93 -0.26 0.43 23.07
N GLU A 94 0.95 0.34 23.64
CA GLU A 94 2.12 1.09 23.17
C GLU A 94 2.53 0.65 21.76
N GLU A 95 2.52 -0.66 21.49
CA GLU A 95 2.75 -1.23 20.16
C GLU A 95 1.67 -0.78 19.14
N GLU A 96 0.38 -0.78 19.53
CA GLU A 96 -0.71 -0.26 18.69
C GLU A 96 -0.53 1.24 18.39
N ILE A 97 -0.15 2.03 19.39
CA ILE A 97 0.12 3.47 19.22
C ILE A 97 1.30 3.69 18.26
N ASP A 98 2.36 2.88 18.35
CA ASP A 98 3.51 3.01 17.47
C ASP A 98 3.19 2.58 16.04
N GLN A 99 2.34 1.55 15.86
CA GLN A 99 1.77 1.21 14.56
C GLN A 99 0.92 2.35 13.98
N TRP A 100 0.08 2.99 14.80
CA TRP A 100 -0.70 4.16 14.38
C TRP A 100 0.20 5.33 13.98
N LYS A 101 1.26 5.63 14.75
CA LYS A 101 2.23 6.66 14.39
C LYS A 101 2.89 6.35 13.06
N ALA A 102 3.34 5.11 12.84
CA ALA A 102 3.95 4.70 11.58
C ALA A 102 2.98 4.89 10.39
N SER A 103 1.72 4.50 10.56
CA SER A 103 0.69 4.70 9.53
C SER A 103 0.42 6.18 9.23
N LEU A 104 0.44 7.04 10.25
CA LEU A 104 0.18 8.47 10.14
C LEU A 104 1.38 9.19 9.50
N THR A 105 2.60 8.75 9.80
CA THR A 105 3.82 9.21 9.12
C THR A 105 3.77 8.86 7.63
N TYR A 106 3.42 7.62 7.28
CA TYR A 106 3.27 7.21 5.88
C TYR A 106 2.18 8.04 5.16
N GLN A 107 1.03 8.27 5.79
CA GLN A 107 -0.01 9.13 5.23
C GLN A 107 0.45 10.59 5.06
N ALA A 108 1.25 11.12 5.98
CA ALA A 108 1.82 12.46 5.87
C ALA A 108 2.85 12.57 4.74
N GLU A 109 3.70 11.56 4.56
CA GLU A 109 4.64 11.48 3.44
C GLU A 109 3.91 11.42 2.09
N GLU A 110 2.86 10.59 1.99
CA GLU A 110 2.08 10.46 0.77
C GLU A 110 1.27 11.74 0.46
N LEU A 111 0.76 12.42 1.50
CA LEU A 111 0.13 13.74 1.33
C LEU A 111 1.14 14.79 0.83
N ASN A 112 2.34 14.83 1.40
CA ASN A 112 3.39 15.75 0.96
C ASN A 112 3.84 15.45 -0.48
N ARG A 113 3.91 14.18 -0.85
CA ARG A 113 4.16 13.76 -2.24
C ARG A 113 3.06 14.26 -3.18
N ARG A 114 1.79 14.12 -2.81
CA ARG A 114 0.67 14.64 -3.61
C ARG A 114 0.67 16.16 -3.68
N GLU A 115 1.02 16.84 -2.60
CA GLU A 115 1.12 18.30 -2.56
C GLU A 115 2.21 18.81 -3.50
N THR A 116 3.38 18.17 -3.51
CA THR A 116 4.47 18.52 -4.45
C THR A 116 4.10 18.21 -5.90
N GLU A 117 3.37 17.13 -6.17
CA GLU A 117 2.84 16.85 -7.51
C GLU A 117 1.83 17.90 -7.97
N ILE A 118 0.90 18.31 -7.09
CA ILE A 118 -0.09 19.37 -7.39
C ILE A 118 0.62 20.70 -7.66
N GLN A 119 1.60 21.08 -6.84
CA GLN A 119 2.39 22.30 -7.06
C GLN A 119 3.10 22.26 -8.43
N GLY A 120 3.71 21.12 -8.79
CA GLY A 120 4.32 20.96 -10.11
C GLY A 120 3.32 21.08 -11.27
N ARG A 121 2.08 20.60 -11.10
CA ARG A 121 1.01 20.80 -12.08
C ARG A 121 0.53 22.25 -12.15
N GLU A 122 0.43 22.94 -11.01
CA GLU A 122 0.09 24.37 -10.98
C GLU A 122 1.13 25.21 -11.72
N GLU A 123 2.42 24.93 -11.51
CA GLU A 123 3.53 25.59 -12.24
C GLU A 123 3.45 25.34 -13.75
N GLN A 124 3.12 24.10 -14.17
CA GLN A 124 2.91 23.80 -15.60
C GLN A 124 1.72 24.56 -16.18
N VAL A 125 0.61 24.66 -15.45
CA VAL A 125 -0.56 25.41 -15.88
C VAL A 125 -0.24 26.91 -16.00
N GLU A 126 0.49 27.47 -15.04
CA GLU A 126 0.95 28.86 -15.10
C GLU A 126 1.84 29.10 -16.32
N GLN A 127 2.78 28.18 -16.60
CA GLN A 127 3.64 28.27 -17.78
C GLN A 127 2.85 28.20 -19.10
N ILE A 128 1.84 27.33 -19.18
CA ILE A 128 0.94 27.25 -20.35
C ILE A 128 0.12 28.55 -20.48
N GLN A 129 -0.35 29.11 -19.37
CA GLN A 129 -1.08 30.37 -19.34
C GLN A 129 -0.22 31.52 -19.88
N GLU A 130 1.04 31.62 -19.45
CA GLU A 130 2.00 32.62 -19.97
C GLU A 130 2.26 32.44 -21.46
N GLN A 131 2.36 31.20 -21.94
CA GLN A 131 2.53 30.91 -23.38
C GLN A 131 1.29 31.34 -24.18
N LEU A 132 0.08 31.11 -23.67
CA LEU A 132 -1.16 31.55 -24.29
C LEU A 132 -1.25 33.09 -24.33
N ASP A 133 -0.86 33.76 -23.25
CA ASP A 133 -0.81 35.23 -23.20
C ASP A 133 0.23 35.79 -24.19
N ALA A 134 1.39 35.16 -24.31
CA ALA A 134 2.40 35.55 -25.30
C ALA A 134 1.91 35.33 -26.75
N LEU A 135 1.21 34.23 -27.02
CA LEU A 135 0.65 33.94 -28.34
C LEU A 135 -0.47 34.91 -28.71
N THR A 136 -1.35 35.25 -27.76
CA THR A 136 -2.41 36.23 -27.98
C THR A 136 -1.85 37.64 -28.21
N ALA A 137 -0.81 38.04 -27.47
CA ALA A 137 -0.09 39.29 -27.72
C ALA A 137 0.53 39.32 -29.13
N ARG A 138 1.19 38.23 -29.55
CA ARG A 138 1.78 38.14 -30.89
C ARG A 138 0.73 38.16 -31.99
N LYS A 139 -0.44 37.55 -31.77
CA LYS A 139 -1.56 37.63 -32.71
C LYS A 139 -2.06 39.07 -32.85
N ALA A 140 -2.18 39.81 -31.75
CA ALA A 140 -2.56 41.22 -31.78
C ALA A 140 -1.54 42.10 -32.53
N GLU A 141 -0.23 41.82 -32.39
CA GLU A 141 0.82 42.49 -33.16
C GLU A 141 0.67 42.22 -34.66
N ILE A 142 0.44 40.97 -35.07
CA ILE A 142 0.23 40.62 -36.48
C ILE A 142 -1.03 41.29 -37.04
N GLU A 143 -2.12 41.34 -36.27
CA GLU A 143 -3.34 42.07 -36.67
C GLU A 143 -3.07 43.58 -36.82
N ALA A 144 -2.23 44.17 -35.97
CA ALA A 144 -1.82 45.55 -36.11
C ALA A 144 -0.96 45.78 -37.36
N GLU A 145 0.05 44.94 -37.62
CA GLU A 145 0.90 45.02 -38.81
C GLU A 145 0.12 44.85 -40.12
N THR A 146 -0.81 43.89 -40.16
CA THR A 146 -1.68 43.67 -41.33
C THR A 146 -2.61 44.86 -41.57
N SER A 147 -3.14 45.49 -40.51
CA SER A 147 -3.94 46.71 -40.65
C SER A 147 -3.11 47.89 -41.20
N ALA A 148 -1.86 48.04 -40.76
CA ALA A 148 -0.94 49.07 -41.25
C ALA A 148 -0.53 48.82 -42.71
N LEU A 149 -0.26 47.57 -43.09
CA LEU A 149 -0.02 47.18 -44.48
C LEU A 149 -1.21 47.47 -45.39
N ASN A 150 -2.43 47.21 -44.93
CA ASN A 150 -3.62 47.56 -45.69
C ASN A 150 -3.77 49.08 -45.85
N GLY A 151 -3.45 49.86 -44.81
CA GLY A 151 -3.42 51.32 -44.88
C GLY A 151 -2.44 51.85 -45.93
N THR A 152 -1.19 51.37 -45.91
CA THR A 152 -0.17 51.78 -46.89
C THR A 152 -0.53 51.36 -48.31
N ARG A 153 -1.18 50.20 -48.50
CA ARG A 153 -1.68 49.75 -49.80
C ARG A 153 -2.81 50.64 -50.32
N GLN A 154 -3.71 51.09 -49.44
CA GLN A 154 -4.77 52.04 -49.79
C GLN A 154 -4.20 53.39 -50.20
N GLU A 155 -3.20 53.89 -49.48
CA GLU A 155 -2.50 55.14 -49.84
C GLU A 155 -1.80 55.05 -51.20
N LEU A 156 -1.17 53.91 -51.50
CA LEU A 156 -0.55 53.67 -52.80
C LEU A 156 -1.59 53.67 -53.93
N GLU A 157 -2.73 53.02 -53.75
CA GLU A 157 -3.83 53.00 -54.72
C GLU A 157 -4.41 54.40 -54.94
N ASN A 158 -4.59 55.18 -53.88
CA ASN A 158 -5.02 56.58 -53.99
C ASN A 158 -3.99 57.41 -54.77
N SER A 159 -2.69 57.25 -54.49
CA SER A 159 -1.62 57.96 -55.21
C SER A 159 -1.58 57.61 -56.70
N LYS A 160 -1.87 56.34 -57.04
CA LYS A 160 -1.99 55.88 -58.42
C LYS A 160 -3.19 56.52 -59.11
N GLN A 161 -4.35 56.58 -58.45
CA GLN A 161 -5.54 57.24 -59.00
C GLN A 161 -5.33 58.74 -59.19
N GLU A 162 -4.63 59.42 -58.27
CA GLU A 162 -4.24 60.82 -58.40
C GLU A 162 -3.30 61.04 -59.60
N LEU A 163 -2.30 60.17 -59.80
CA LEU A 163 -1.41 60.21 -60.95
C LEU A 163 -2.17 59.98 -62.28
N GLU A 164 -3.10 59.02 -62.33
CA GLU A 164 -3.95 58.79 -63.50
C GLU A 164 -4.86 60.00 -63.81
N ALA A 165 -5.39 60.65 -62.78
CA ALA A 165 -6.19 61.86 -62.94
C ALA A 165 -5.35 63.04 -63.45
N ALA A 166 -4.16 63.25 -62.90
CA ALA A 166 -3.20 64.25 -63.37
C ALA A 166 -2.78 63.99 -64.83
N TRP A 167 -2.63 62.71 -65.20
CA TRP A 167 -2.29 62.33 -66.58
C TRP A 167 -3.42 62.61 -67.57
N ARG A 168 -4.68 62.39 -67.18
CA ARG A 168 -5.85 62.78 -68.00
C ARG A 168 -5.97 64.29 -68.16
N GLN A 169 -5.69 65.07 -67.11
CA GLN A 169 -5.67 66.53 -67.20
C GLN A 169 -4.59 67.03 -68.16
N PHE A 170 -3.38 66.46 -68.08
CA PHE A 170 -2.28 66.80 -68.99
C PHE A 170 -2.59 66.45 -70.45
N GLN A 171 -3.27 65.33 -70.71
CA GLN A 171 -3.73 65.01 -72.07
C GLN A 171 -4.82 65.96 -72.58
N GLY A 172 -5.76 66.37 -71.72
CA GLY A 172 -6.77 67.37 -72.07
C GLY A 172 -6.16 68.74 -72.36
N GLU A 173 -5.12 69.14 -71.63
CA GLU A 173 -4.36 70.36 -71.93
C GLU A 173 -3.59 70.27 -73.25
N ARG A 174 -3.08 69.09 -73.62
CA ARG A 174 -2.51 68.83 -74.96
C ARG A 174 -3.55 68.92 -76.08
N GLU A 175 -4.76 68.40 -75.87
CA GLU A 175 -5.85 68.53 -76.84
C GLU A 175 -6.34 69.99 -76.98
N ASN A 176 -6.34 70.76 -75.89
CA ASN A 176 -6.64 72.19 -75.92
C ASN A 176 -5.54 72.99 -76.64
N PHE A 177 -4.26 72.66 -76.42
CA PHE A 177 -3.14 73.25 -77.18
C PHE A 177 -3.19 72.89 -78.67
N ALA A 178 -3.69 71.69 -79.00
CA ALA A 178 -3.91 71.25 -80.37
C ALA A 178 -5.11 71.97 -81.03
N GLN A 179 -6.14 72.36 -80.27
CA GLN A 179 -7.26 73.18 -80.75
C GLN A 179 -6.90 74.67 -80.90
N GLU A 180 -6.01 75.21 -80.05
CA GLU A 180 -5.52 76.59 -80.18
C GLU A 180 -4.56 76.80 -81.37
N THR A 181 -4.09 75.72 -82.00
CA THR A 181 -3.18 75.77 -83.16
C THR A 181 -3.85 75.63 -84.53
N GLU A 182 -5.19 75.53 -84.60
CA GLU A 182 -5.94 75.51 -85.88
C GLU A 182 -6.18 76.90 -86.53
N GLN A 183 -5.65 77.99 -85.95
CA GLN A 183 -5.67 79.33 -86.58
C GLN A 183 -4.31 80.04 -86.57
N ALA A 184 -3.29 79.45 -87.20
CA ALA A 184 -2.20 80.22 -87.81
C ALA A 184 -1.40 79.35 -88.79
N ALA A 185 -1.60 79.57 -90.08
CA ALA A 185 -0.74 79.03 -91.13
C ALA A 185 0.44 79.98 -91.40
N SER A 186 1.67 79.52 -91.12
CA SER A 186 2.74 79.47 -92.12
C SER A 186 3.98 78.82 -91.50
N LEU A 187 4.46 77.74 -92.10
CA LEU A 187 5.72 77.10 -91.75
C LEU A 187 6.91 77.94 -92.24
N ASP A 188 7.80 78.31 -91.32
CA ASP A 188 9.11 78.90 -91.60
C ASP A 188 10.21 77.82 -91.51
N ALA A 189 11.33 78.02 -92.19
CA ALA A 189 12.38 77.01 -92.40
C ALA A 189 13.07 76.52 -91.10
N ASP A 190 12.91 77.24 -89.99
CA ASP A 190 13.37 76.83 -88.66
C ASP A 190 12.48 75.75 -88.01
N GLN A 191 11.22 75.60 -88.47
CA GLN A 191 10.29 74.56 -88.00
C GLN A 191 10.62 73.15 -88.55
N ALA A 192 11.34 73.07 -89.68
CA ALA A 192 11.80 71.80 -90.25
C ALA A 192 13.02 71.22 -89.51
N ASN A 193 13.87 72.07 -88.92
CA ASN A 193 15.00 71.63 -88.09
C ASN A 193 14.56 71.23 -86.68
N SER A 194 13.58 71.93 -86.11
CA SER A 194 12.96 71.50 -84.85
C SER A 194 12.18 70.20 -85.04
N LEU A 195 11.44 69.99 -86.14
CA LEU A 195 10.84 68.68 -86.44
C LEU A 195 11.86 67.53 -86.53
N LYS A 196 13.09 67.79 -86.98
CA LYS A 196 14.19 66.80 -86.97
C LYS A 196 14.75 66.54 -85.57
N GLU A 197 14.95 67.58 -84.74
CA GLU A 197 15.35 67.39 -83.34
C GLU A 197 14.29 66.65 -82.51
N TRP A 198 13.00 66.88 -82.77
CA TRP A 198 11.92 66.15 -82.12
C TRP A 198 11.79 64.70 -82.62
N LEU A 199 12.15 64.42 -83.87
CA LEU A 199 12.26 63.06 -84.41
C LEU A 199 13.46 62.31 -83.82
N ASP A 200 14.62 62.97 -83.69
CA ASP A 200 15.80 62.38 -83.03
C ASP A 200 15.57 62.18 -81.53
N TYR A 201 14.89 63.11 -80.85
CA TYR A 201 14.49 62.97 -79.45
C TYR A 201 13.44 61.86 -79.24
N LEU A 202 12.48 61.72 -80.15
CA LEU A 202 11.53 60.60 -80.13
C LEU A 202 12.22 59.26 -80.40
N ALA A 203 13.17 59.20 -81.33
CA ALA A 203 13.97 58.00 -81.57
C ALA A 203 14.82 57.61 -80.35
N GLU A 204 15.40 58.58 -79.64
CA GLU A 204 16.18 58.38 -78.42
C GLU A 204 15.30 57.89 -77.25
N VAL A 205 14.15 58.52 -77.01
CA VAL A 205 13.15 58.07 -76.01
C VAL A 205 12.62 56.67 -76.35
N MET A 206 12.50 56.30 -77.63
CA MET A 206 12.00 54.99 -78.09
C MET A 206 12.99 53.82 -77.92
N THR A 207 14.28 54.07 -77.61
CA THR A 207 15.26 53.00 -77.33
C THR A 207 15.13 52.40 -75.92
N THR A 208 14.45 53.09 -74.99
CA THR A 208 14.30 52.66 -73.58
C THR A 208 13.27 51.53 -73.37
N SER A 209 12.51 51.15 -74.40
CA SER A 209 11.48 50.10 -74.33
C SER A 209 12.02 48.67 -74.49
N GLY A 210 13.28 48.50 -74.90
CA GLY A 210 13.92 47.19 -75.11
C GLY A 210 14.18 46.38 -73.82
N ASP A 211 14.32 47.05 -72.67
CA ASP A 211 14.62 46.43 -71.35
C ASP A 211 13.43 45.68 -70.74
N SER A 212 12.22 45.86 -71.29
CA SER A 212 11.01 45.23 -70.77
C SER A 212 10.98 43.71 -71.02
N GLY A 213 11.58 43.23 -72.11
CA GLY A 213 11.63 41.80 -72.45
C GLY A 213 12.56 40.96 -71.57
N GLU A 214 13.76 41.46 -71.26
CA GLU A 214 14.70 40.79 -70.34
C GLU A 214 14.17 40.77 -68.90
N SER A 215 13.47 41.84 -68.50
CA SER A 215 12.78 41.92 -67.20
C SER A 215 11.66 40.86 -67.08
N ILE A 216 10.86 40.66 -68.13
CA ILE A 216 9.82 39.62 -68.17
C ILE A 216 10.44 38.21 -68.10
N ALA A 217 11.49 37.94 -68.87
CA ALA A 217 12.17 36.64 -68.86
C ALA A 217 12.78 36.30 -67.48
N THR A 218 13.28 37.31 -66.76
CA THR A 218 13.78 37.15 -65.39
C THR A 218 12.66 36.82 -64.41
N ILE A 219 11.50 37.49 -64.52
CA ILE A 219 10.31 37.21 -63.71
C ILE A 219 9.80 35.80 -63.96
N GLU A 220 9.78 35.33 -65.20
CA GLU A 220 9.37 33.95 -65.53
C GLU A 220 10.30 32.89 -64.94
N ALA A 221 11.62 33.09 -65.03
CA ALA A 221 12.58 32.20 -64.40
C ALA A 221 12.38 32.13 -62.87
N GLN A 222 11.98 33.25 -62.26
CA GLN A 222 11.72 33.35 -60.83
C GLN A 222 10.38 32.70 -60.44
N ILE A 223 9.34 32.80 -61.28
CA ILE A 223 8.07 32.07 -61.12
C ILE A 223 8.31 30.57 -61.23
N GLU A 224 9.09 30.11 -62.21
CA GLU A 224 9.38 28.67 -62.38
C GLU A 224 10.21 28.11 -61.22
N ALA A 225 11.18 28.87 -60.71
CA ALA A 225 11.92 28.50 -59.50
C ALA A 225 10.99 28.37 -58.27
N GLN A 226 10.02 29.28 -58.12
CA GLN A 226 9.03 29.21 -57.04
C GLN A 226 8.06 28.04 -57.21
N ARG A 227 7.68 27.68 -58.45
CA ARG A 227 6.86 26.49 -58.74
C ARG A 227 7.59 25.21 -58.34
N GLN A 228 8.89 25.10 -58.62
CA GLN A 228 9.69 23.95 -58.20
C GLN A 228 9.72 23.82 -56.66
N ILE A 229 9.91 24.92 -55.94
CA ILE A 229 9.87 24.94 -54.46
C ILE A 229 8.50 24.48 -53.94
N CYS A 230 7.40 24.87 -54.59
CA CYS A 230 6.05 24.41 -54.23
C CYS A 230 5.89 22.91 -54.49
N SER A 231 6.38 22.40 -55.62
CA SER A 231 6.38 20.96 -55.93
C SER A 231 7.11 20.14 -54.86
N ASP A 232 8.33 20.53 -54.50
CA ASP A 232 9.13 19.83 -53.48
C ASP A 232 8.44 19.83 -52.10
N ARG A 233 7.79 20.95 -51.74
CA ARG A 233 6.98 21.05 -50.52
C ARG A 233 5.72 20.18 -50.58
N ARG A 234 5.13 19.98 -51.76
CA ARG A 234 3.97 19.10 -51.94
C ARG A 234 4.35 17.63 -51.80
N ASP A 235 5.53 17.24 -52.28
CA ASP A 235 6.09 15.90 -52.04
C ASP A 235 6.40 15.67 -50.56
N MET A 236 6.80 16.70 -49.83
CA MET A 236 6.94 16.63 -48.37
C MET A 236 5.59 16.47 -47.68
N LEU A 237 4.57 17.22 -48.10
CA LEU A 237 3.21 17.12 -47.58
C LEU A 237 2.58 15.74 -47.83
N ASN A 238 2.82 15.13 -48.99
CA ASN A 238 2.36 13.76 -49.27
C ASN A 238 3.02 12.73 -48.34
N ARG A 239 4.33 12.85 -48.09
CA ARG A 239 5.04 12.01 -47.11
C ARG A 239 4.50 12.20 -45.70
N ASP A 240 4.15 13.42 -45.33
CA ASP A 240 3.55 13.71 -44.02
C ASP A 240 2.16 13.07 -43.87
N HIS A 241 1.35 13.06 -44.93
CA HIS A 241 0.06 12.35 -44.93
C HIS A 241 0.23 10.83 -44.80
N GLU A 242 1.22 10.23 -45.47
CA GLU A 242 1.54 8.81 -45.29
C GLU A 242 1.98 8.52 -43.85
N GLN A 243 2.85 9.37 -43.29
CA GLN A 243 3.27 9.27 -41.89
C GLN A 243 2.08 9.39 -40.94
N LEU A 244 1.16 10.32 -41.18
CA LEU A 244 -0.07 10.48 -40.39
C LEU A 244 -0.86 9.18 -40.34
N GLY A 245 -1.05 8.51 -41.49
CA GLY A 245 -1.74 7.21 -41.55
C GLY A 245 -1.04 6.12 -40.72
N THR A 246 0.29 6.07 -40.75
CA THR A 246 1.07 5.11 -39.94
C THR A 246 0.95 5.38 -38.44
N VAL A 247 1.07 6.65 -38.03
CA VAL A 247 0.96 7.06 -36.61
C VAL A 247 -0.46 6.84 -36.08
N GLN A 248 -1.49 7.08 -36.90
CA GLN A 248 -2.88 6.76 -36.55
C GLN A 248 -3.08 5.26 -36.32
N ALA A 249 -2.56 4.41 -37.23
CA ALA A 249 -2.67 2.96 -37.10
C ALA A 249 -1.92 2.44 -35.85
N ASP A 250 -0.74 2.98 -35.56
CA ASP A 250 0.03 2.63 -34.38
C ASP A 250 -0.68 3.05 -33.08
N ARG A 251 -1.27 4.26 -33.05
CA ARG A 251 -2.09 4.73 -31.92
C ARG A 251 -3.29 3.80 -31.69
N ASP A 252 -4.01 3.44 -32.74
CA ASP A 252 -5.19 2.59 -32.63
C ASP A 252 -4.83 1.16 -32.19
N ARG A 253 -3.68 0.64 -32.64
CA ARG A 253 -3.13 -0.63 -32.16
C ARG A 253 -2.81 -0.57 -30.67
N LEU A 254 -2.05 0.44 -30.23
CA LEU A 254 -1.68 0.62 -28.83
C LEU A 254 -2.92 0.77 -27.93
N ARG A 255 -3.92 1.51 -28.40
CA ARG A 255 -5.20 1.65 -27.69
C ARG A 255 -5.91 0.30 -27.54
N GLY A 256 -5.99 -0.50 -28.60
CA GLY A 256 -6.60 -1.83 -28.54
C GLY A 256 -5.85 -2.78 -27.59
N GLU A 257 -4.51 -2.72 -27.59
CA GLU A 257 -3.67 -3.48 -26.66
C GLU A 257 -3.87 -3.04 -25.20
N LEU A 258 -3.99 -1.73 -24.95
CA LEU A 258 -4.26 -1.16 -23.63
C LEU A 258 -5.67 -1.55 -23.13
N GLU A 259 -6.69 -1.49 -23.98
CA GLU A 259 -8.04 -1.92 -23.62
C GLU A 259 -8.04 -3.42 -23.27
N ALA A 260 -7.32 -4.25 -24.02
CA ALA A 260 -7.18 -5.68 -23.72
C ALA A 260 -6.47 -5.92 -22.37
N THR A 261 -5.34 -5.27 -22.09
CA THR A 261 -4.61 -5.44 -20.82
C THR A 261 -5.42 -4.92 -19.62
N GLN A 262 -6.18 -3.84 -19.80
CA GLN A 262 -7.10 -3.34 -18.77
C GLN A 262 -8.23 -4.34 -18.47
N THR A 263 -8.78 -5.00 -19.50
CA THR A 263 -9.80 -6.04 -19.27
C THR A 263 -9.23 -7.22 -18.49
N THR A 264 -8.06 -7.74 -18.87
CA THR A 264 -7.41 -8.85 -18.15
C THR A 264 -7.07 -8.48 -16.71
N LEU A 265 -6.61 -7.24 -16.47
CA LEU A 265 -6.33 -6.74 -15.13
C LEU A 265 -7.60 -6.69 -14.27
N SER A 266 -8.71 -6.21 -14.82
CA SER A 266 -10.00 -6.18 -14.10
C SER A 266 -10.52 -7.58 -13.76
N GLU A 267 -10.29 -8.56 -14.64
CA GLU A 267 -10.65 -9.96 -14.41
C GLU A 267 -9.80 -10.57 -13.29
N LEU A 268 -8.47 -10.37 -13.33
CA LEU A 268 -7.56 -10.82 -12.28
C LEU A 268 -7.89 -10.20 -10.92
N GLN A 269 -8.17 -8.89 -10.87
CA GLN A 269 -8.60 -8.22 -9.64
C GLN A 269 -9.90 -8.81 -9.08
N ALA A 270 -10.88 -9.12 -9.94
CA ALA A 270 -12.12 -9.76 -9.52
C ALA A 270 -11.89 -11.18 -9.00
N GLU A 271 -10.95 -11.93 -9.59
CA GLU A 271 -10.55 -13.25 -9.11
C GLU A 271 -9.87 -13.20 -7.74
N VAL A 272 -8.94 -12.26 -7.52
CA VAL A 272 -8.29 -12.06 -6.22
C VAL A 272 -9.31 -11.69 -5.16
N TYR A 273 -10.23 -10.76 -5.45
CA TYR A 273 -11.29 -10.39 -4.51
C TYR A 273 -12.17 -11.59 -4.11
N ARG A 274 -12.53 -12.45 -5.08
CA ARG A 274 -13.29 -13.68 -4.78
C ARG A 274 -12.48 -14.67 -3.95
N ALA A 275 -11.18 -14.82 -4.23
CA ALA A 275 -10.29 -15.68 -3.47
C ALA A 275 -10.13 -15.18 -2.03
N GLU A 276 -9.93 -13.88 -1.81
CA GLU A 276 -9.81 -13.26 -0.48
C GLU A 276 -11.10 -13.41 0.34
N ALA A 277 -12.27 -13.21 -0.29
CA ALA A 277 -13.56 -13.48 0.34
C ALA A 277 -13.72 -14.96 0.72
N GLY A 278 -13.28 -15.88 -0.16
CA GLY A 278 -13.22 -17.31 0.11
C GLY A 278 -12.30 -17.65 1.28
N ARG A 279 -11.12 -17.05 1.33
CA ARG A 279 -10.15 -17.18 2.44
C ARG A 279 -10.75 -16.77 3.77
N SER A 280 -11.37 -15.59 3.80
CA SER A 280 -12.01 -15.06 5.02
C SER A 280 -13.11 -15.99 5.52
N SER A 281 -13.92 -16.55 4.61
CA SER A 281 -14.93 -17.55 4.95
C SER A 281 -14.32 -18.84 5.52
N GLN A 282 -13.24 -19.37 4.91
CA GLN A 282 -12.56 -20.57 5.40
C GLN A 282 -11.91 -20.33 6.78
N GLN A 283 -11.30 -19.16 6.98
CA GLN A 283 -10.72 -18.77 8.26
C GLN A 283 -11.77 -18.75 9.37
N ALA A 284 -12.96 -18.19 9.13
CA ALA A 284 -14.05 -18.20 10.10
C ALA A 284 -14.53 -19.64 10.44
N VAL A 285 -14.54 -20.54 9.44
CA VAL A 285 -14.87 -21.96 9.67
C VAL A 285 -13.79 -22.64 10.53
N ILE A 286 -12.52 -22.36 10.28
CA ILE A 286 -11.42 -22.88 11.09
C ILE A 286 -11.53 -22.37 12.53
N GLU A 287 -11.78 -21.07 12.74
CA GLU A 287 -11.93 -20.48 14.08
C GLU A 287 -13.07 -21.10 14.87
N THR A 288 -14.25 -21.28 14.25
CA THR A 288 -15.40 -21.93 14.90
C THR A 288 -15.12 -23.40 15.23
N LYS A 289 -14.43 -24.14 14.35
CA LYS A 289 -13.99 -25.51 14.62
C LYS A 289 -12.97 -25.55 15.77
N GLN A 290 -11.99 -24.65 15.81
CA GLN A 290 -11.01 -24.54 16.90
C GLN A 290 -11.68 -24.25 18.24
N GLN A 291 -12.68 -23.36 18.29
CA GLN A 291 -13.48 -23.12 19.49
C GLN A 291 -14.27 -24.37 19.93
N LEU A 292 -14.77 -25.16 18.98
CA LEU A 292 -15.45 -26.40 19.30
C LEU A 292 -14.45 -27.44 19.83
N ALA A 293 -13.27 -27.56 19.24
CA ALA A 293 -12.18 -28.42 19.73
C ALA A 293 -11.79 -28.06 21.17
N SER A 294 -11.56 -26.77 21.46
CA SER A 294 -11.19 -26.32 22.80
C SER A 294 -12.28 -26.63 23.84
N SER A 295 -13.56 -26.48 23.48
CA SER A 295 -14.69 -26.88 24.35
C SER A 295 -14.74 -28.39 24.63
N ILE A 296 -14.24 -29.22 23.72
CA ILE A 296 -14.15 -30.68 23.93
C ILE A 296 -12.96 -30.99 24.84
N VAL A 297 -11.83 -30.33 24.64
CA VAL A 297 -10.66 -30.47 25.52
C VAL A 297 -11.00 -30.09 26.97
N GLU A 298 -11.75 -29.00 27.18
CA GLU A 298 -12.22 -28.60 28.51
C GLU A 298 -13.12 -29.68 29.14
N ARG A 299 -14.10 -30.20 28.38
CA ARG A 299 -14.96 -31.30 28.85
C ARG A 299 -14.20 -32.58 29.16
N LEU A 300 -13.16 -32.91 28.40
CA LEU A 300 -12.29 -34.05 28.68
C LEU A 300 -11.50 -33.86 29.98
N ALA A 301 -11.03 -32.65 30.25
CA ALA A 301 -10.36 -32.33 31.51
C ALA A 301 -11.32 -32.45 32.72
N ASP A 302 -12.57 -32.02 32.57
CA ASP A 302 -13.62 -32.20 33.57
C ASP A 302 -13.96 -33.68 33.80
N VAL A 303 -14.04 -34.48 32.74
CA VAL A 303 -14.25 -35.93 32.87
C VAL A 303 -13.08 -36.59 33.59
N ASP A 304 -11.84 -36.14 33.35
CA ASP A 304 -10.65 -36.65 34.03
C ASP A 304 -10.62 -36.26 35.51
N SER A 305 -11.01 -35.03 35.87
CA SER A 305 -11.13 -34.63 37.28
C SER A 305 -12.21 -35.43 38.01
N LEU A 306 -13.38 -35.63 37.40
CA LEU A 306 -14.46 -36.46 37.94
C LEU A 306 -14.03 -37.93 38.09
N THR A 307 -13.27 -38.46 37.12
CA THR A 307 -12.72 -39.82 37.20
C THR A 307 -11.77 -39.96 38.39
N VAL A 308 -10.95 -38.94 38.66
CA VAL A 308 -10.06 -38.91 39.84
C VAL A 308 -10.88 -38.85 41.13
N GLU A 309 -11.87 -37.97 41.23
CA GLU A 309 -12.74 -37.86 42.41
C GLU A 309 -13.50 -39.17 42.71
N ILE A 310 -14.08 -39.80 41.68
CA ILE A 310 -14.78 -41.08 41.82
C ILE A 310 -13.80 -42.19 42.25
N SER A 311 -12.58 -42.20 41.71
CA SER A 311 -11.56 -43.17 42.11
C SER A 311 -11.12 -42.98 43.58
N GLN A 312 -11.00 -41.74 44.07
CA GLN A 312 -10.70 -41.44 45.46
C GLN A 312 -11.82 -41.89 46.41
N LEU A 313 -13.08 -41.71 45.99
CA LEU A 313 -14.25 -42.20 46.73
C LEU A 313 -14.31 -43.73 46.78
N SER A 314 -13.93 -44.41 45.69
CA SER A 314 -13.87 -45.87 45.61
C SER A 314 -12.72 -46.45 46.46
N VAL A 315 -11.56 -45.78 46.49
CA VAL A 315 -10.41 -46.17 47.32
C VAL A 315 -10.71 -46.02 48.81
N ASN A 316 -11.51 -45.01 49.19
CA ASN A 316 -11.96 -44.82 50.57
C ASN A 316 -13.09 -45.79 51.00
N SER A 317 -13.72 -46.49 50.05
CA SER A 317 -14.90 -47.35 50.29
C SER A 317 -14.60 -48.86 50.27
N GLY A 318 -13.34 -49.27 50.10
CA GLY A 318 -12.83 -50.62 50.36
C GLY A 318 -13.41 -51.75 49.49
N SER A 319 -12.60 -52.32 48.59
CA SER A 319 -12.78 -53.72 48.10
C SER A 319 -11.71 -54.22 47.12
N ASP A 320 -10.45 -53.76 47.18
CA ASP A 320 -9.39 -54.37 46.35
C ASP A 320 -8.13 -54.70 47.18
N ASP A 321 -8.33 -55.55 48.20
CA ASP A 321 -7.26 -56.12 49.04
C ASP A 321 -6.65 -57.42 48.48
N SER A 322 -7.19 -57.92 47.35
CA SER A 322 -6.77 -59.22 46.77
C SER A 322 -5.62 -59.14 45.76
N ASP A 323 -5.28 -57.95 45.25
CA ASP A 323 -4.24 -57.75 44.22
C ASP A 323 -2.86 -57.34 44.79
N LEU A 324 -2.72 -57.35 46.13
CA LEU A 324 -1.51 -56.92 46.83
C LEU A 324 -0.51 -58.06 47.12
N GLY A 325 -0.88 -59.32 46.88
CA GLY A 325 0.01 -60.48 47.08
C GLY A 325 0.51 -60.67 48.51
N VAL A 326 -0.18 -60.08 49.49
CA VAL A 326 0.17 -60.14 50.91
C VAL A 326 -0.76 -61.11 51.63
N ASP A 327 -0.21 -62.24 52.10
CA ASP A 327 -0.97 -63.22 52.88
C ASP A 327 -1.18 -62.71 54.31
N LEU A 328 -2.40 -62.28 54.61
CA LEU A 328 -2.85 -61.84 55.94
C LEU A 328 -2.60 -62.91 57.03
N GLY A 329 -2.62 -64.20 56.68
CA GLY A 329 -2.43 -65.30 57.62
C GLY A 329 -0.97 -65.49 58.07
N GLU A 330 0.00 -65.16 57.21
CA GLU A 330 1.43 -65.12 57.58
C GLU A 330 1.75 -63.89 58.43
N LEU A 331 1.10 -62.77 58.12
CA LEU A 331 1.21 -61.51 58.86
C LEU A 331 0.64 -61.56 60.26
N GLU A 332 -0.30 -62.45 60.55
CA GLU A 332 -0.83 -62.72 61.90
C GLU A 332 -0.01 -63.74 62.71
N ARG A 333 0.97 -64.43 62.10
CA ARG A 333 1.85 -65.40 62.78
C ARG A 333 3.26 -64.86 63.12
N LEU A 334 3.69 -63.78 62.47
CA LEU A 334 4.97 -63.10 62.75
C LEU A 334 5.06 -62.60 64.20
N PRO A 335 6.21 -62.66 64.89
CA PRO A 335 6.37 -62.08 66.22
C PRO A 335 6.27 -60.53 66.16
N LEU A 336 5.72 -59.93 67.22
CA LEU A 336 5.37 -58.50 67.24
C LEU A 336 6.57 -57.58 66.96
N ASN A 337 7.77 -57.95 67.42
CA ASN A 337 9.00 -57.19 67.21
C ASN A 337 9.40 -57.15 65.72
N GLU A 338 9.30 -58.27 65.01
CA GLU A 338 9.60 -58.36 63.57
C GLU A 338 8.56 -57.60 62.74
N LEU A 339 7.27 -57.64 63.14
CA LEU A 339 6.21 -56.86 62.48
C LEU A 339 6.41 -55.35 62.66
N GLN A 340 6.78 -54.90 63.86
CA GLN A 340 7.11 -53.49 64.12
C GLN A 340 8.33 -53.03 63.32
N GLN A 341 9.37 -53.87 63.24
CA GLN A 341 10.55 -53.58 62.44
C GLN A 341 10.22 -53.48 60.95
N LYS A 342 9.37 -54.38 60.43
CA LYS A 342 8.94 -54.38 59.03
C LYS A 342 8.07 -53.16 58.69
N VAL A 343 7.17 -52.74 59.58
CA VAL A 343 6.40 -51.49 59.41
C VAL A 343 7.33 -50.28 59.36
N ARG A 344 8.34 -50.19 60.25
CA ARG A 344 9.31 -49.10 60.23
C ARG A 344 10.14 -49.08 58.95
N GLN A 345 10.61 -50.24 58.49
CA GLN A 345 11.34 -50.35 57.22
C GLN A 345 10.48 -49.90 56.04
N LEU A 346 9.21 -50.34 55.98
CA LEU A 346 8.28 -49.91 54.93
C LEU A 346 7.96 -48.41 55.00
N GLN A 347 7.87 -47.83 56.20
CA GLN A 347 7.72 -46.38 56.38
C GLN A 347 8.95 -45.62 55.86
N ASP A 348 10.15 -46.05 56.23
CA ASP A 348 11.41 -45.43 55.79
C ASP A 348 11.59 -45.54 54.26
N GLU A 349 11.21 -46.67 53.67
CA GLU A 349 11.22 -46.90 52.22
C GLU A 349 10.18 -46.02 51.50
N LEU A 350 8.97 -45.91 52.05
CA LEU A 350 7.92 -45.07 51.50
C LEU A 350 8.31 -43.59 51.55
N GLU A 351 8.89 -43.13 52.66
CA GLU A 351 9.34 -41.74 52.81
C GLU A 351 10.46 -41.41 51.80
N LYS A 352 11.44 -42.31 51.64
CA LYS A 352 12.50 -42.16 50.63
C LYS A 352 11.92 -42.13 49.22
N GLY A 353 10.99 -43.03 48.91
CA GLY A 353 10.36 -43.08 47.60
C GLY A 353 9.48 -41.85 47.33
N PHE A 354 8.77 -41.33 48.32
CA PHE A 354 7.97 -40.10 48.20
C PHE A 354 8.87 -38.88 47.92
N ARG A 355 9.98 -38.73 48.66
CA ARG A 355 10.96 -37.67 48.40
C ARG A 355 11.51 -37.76 46.98
N PHE A 356 11.93 -38.96 46.55
CA PHE A 356 12.45 -39.15 45.20
C PHE A 356 11.43 -38.84 44.10
N VAL A 357 10.18 -39.30 44.22
CA VAL A 357 9.12 -38.98 43.25
C VAL A 357 8.76 -37.49 43.29
N SER A 358 8.77 -36.85 44.47
CA SER A 358 8.57 -35.41 44.60
C SER A 358 9.66 -34.61 43.88
N ASP A 359 10.93 -35.00 44.05
CA ASP A 359 12.06 -34.35 43.38
C ASP A 359 11.95 -34.51 41.84
N GLN A 360 11.57 -35.69 41.36
CA GLN A 360 11.35 -35.95 39.93
C GLN A 360 10.11 -35.22 39.38
N GLU A 361 9.08 -35.03 40.18
CA GLU A 361 7.90 -34.23 39.81
C GLU A 361 8.26 -32.75 39.66
N GLU A 362 9.10 -32.22 40.55
CA GLU A 362 9.65 -30.87 40.44
C GLU A 362 10.50 -30.74 39.16
N GLU A 363 11.38 -31.72 38.88
CA GLU A 363 12.16 -31.76 37.63
C GLU A 363 11.25 -31.77 36.39
N LEU A 364 10.17 -32.54 36.40
CA LEU A 364 9.20 -32.58 35.31
C LEU A 364 8.50 -31.23 35.12
N THR A 365 8.20 -30.50 36.22
CA THR A 365 7.65 -29.15 36.11
C THR A 365 8.65 -28.16 35.52
N LEU A 366 9.93 -28.25 35.89
CA LEU A 366 10.99 -27.42 35.32
C LEU A 366 11.16 -27.70 33.82
N GLN A 367 11.26 -28.98 33.43
CA GLN A 367 11.35 -29.37 32.01
C GLN A 367 10.16 -28.88 31.19
N ARG A 368 8.96 -28.81 31.77
CA ARG A 368 7.78 -28.26 31.09
C ARG A 368 7.89 -26.75 30.87
N MET A 369 8.47 -26.03 31.83
CA MET A 369 8.75 -24.59 31.67
C MET A 369 9.80 -24.37 30.58
N ASP A 370 10.89 -25.15 30.60
CA ASP A 370 11.96 -25.08 29.59
C ASP A 370 11.45 -25.39 28.18
N LEU A 371 10.58 -26.39 28.03
CA LEU A 371 9.93 -26.71 26.76
C LEU A 371 9.09 -25.55 26.23
N ASN A 372 8.29 -24.90 27.07
CA ASN A 372 7.50 -23.74 26.67
C ASN A 372 8.41 -22.57 26.25
N GLU A 373 9.50 -22.33 26.98
CA GLU A 373 10.50 -21.35 26.57
C GLU A 373 11.14 -21.69 25.22
N LEU A 374 11.51 -22.95 24.97
CA LEU A 374 12.06 -23.39 23.68
C LEU A 374 11.05 -23.25 22.55
N GLU A 375 9.77 -23.59 22.76
CA GLU A 375 8.70 -23.38 21.78
C GLU A 375 8.54 -21.90 21.42
N THR A 376 8.56 -21.01 22.42
CA THR A 376 8.48 -19.56 22.16
C THR A 376 9.73 -19.01 21.46
N LYS A 377 10.92 -19.56 21.73
CA LYS A 377 12.17 -19.21 21.03
C LYS A 377 12.13 -19.69 19.58
N VAL A 378 11.68 -20.91 19.32
CA VAL A 378 11.49 -21.46 17.95
C VAL A 378 10.50 -20.61 17.15
N ALA A 379 9.43 -20.11 17.77
CA ALA A 379 8.45 -19.26 17.10
C ALA A 379 8.99 -17.88 16.69
N ARG A 380 10.05 -17.40 17.34
CA ARG A 380 10.66 -16.08 17.10
C ARG A 380 12.00 -16.12 16.35
N ALA A 381 12.57 -17.32 16.14
CA ALA A 381 13.91 -17.48 15.60
C ALA A 381 13.98 -17.44 14.06
N ASN A 382 15.15 -17.03 13.55
CA ASN A 382 15.47 -17.03 12.11
C ASN A 382 15.71 -18.46 11.59
N GLU A 383 15.64 -18.66 10.27
CA GLU A 383 15.60 -19.99 9.64
C GLU A 383 16.81 -20.89 9.94
N ALA A 384 18.01 -20.33 10.11
CA ALA A 384 19.21 -21.08 10.52
C ALA A 384 19.18 -21.49 12.01
N GLU A 385 18.76 -20.59 12.90
CA GLU A 385 18.64 -20.84 14.34
C GLU A 385 17.45 -21.76 14.67
N ARG A 386 16.41 -21.73 13.82
CA ARG A 386 15.20 -22.54 13.95
C ARG A 386 15.50 -24.04 13.83
N ALA A 387 16.42 -24.45 12.96
CA ALA A 387 16.79 -25.86 12.81
C ALA A 387 17.52 -26.43 14.04
N GLU A 388 18.42 -25.64 14.63
CA GLU A 388 19.13 -26.01 15.86
C GLU A 388 18.16 -26.06 17.05
N LEU A 389 17.33 -25.04 17.23
CA LEU A 389 16.31 -24.99 18.29
C LEU A 389 15.23 -26.06 18.15
N GLN A 390 14.86 -26.45 16.93
CA GLN A 390 13.94 -27.58 16.69
C GLN A 390 14.55 -28.92 17.10
N THR A 391 15.86 -29.10 16.90
CA THR A 391 16.56 -30.30 17.34
C THR A 391 16.61 -30.36 18.87
N GLU A 392 16.96 -29.25 19.52
CA GLU A 392 16.96 -29.13 20.99
C GLU A 392 15.55 -29.32 21.59
N LEU A 393 14.52 -28.79 20.93
CA LEU A 393 13.12 -29.00 21.32
C LEU A 393 12.72 -30.47 21.24
N ALA A 394 13.12 -31.18 20.18
CA ALA A 394 12.83 -32.60 20.02
C ALA A 394 13.50 -33.44 21.12
N ASP A 395 14.78 -33.21 21.40
CA ASP A 395 15.54 -33.92 22.44
C ASP A 395 14.96 -33.68 23.85
N SER A 396 14.56 -32.42 24.14
CA SER A 396 13.92 -32.05 25.40
C SER A 396 12.53 -32.69 25.54
N HIS A 397 11.76 -32.77 24.45
CA HIS A 397 10.44 -33.40 24.45
C HIS A 397 10.52 -34.93 24.66
N GLU A 398 11.53 -35.59 24.08
CA GLU A 398 11.80 -37.01 24.35
C GLU A 398 12.18 -37.27 25.81
N SER A 399 13.05 -36.43 26.37
CA SER A 399 13.48 -36.51 27.78
C SER A 399 12.30 -36.34 28.74
N PHE A 400 11.44 -35.35 28.49
CA PHE A 400 10.21 -35.11 29.25
C PHE A 400 9.26 -36.31 29.17
N LYS A 401 9.03 -36.84 27.97
CA LYS A 401 8.16 -38.01 27.76
C LYS A 401 8.67 -39.22 28.52
N PHE A 402 9.98 -39.47 28.49
CA PHE A 402 10.60 -40.57 29.23
C PHE A 402 10.44 -40.40 30.75
N LEU A 403 10.75 -39.22 31.29
CA LEU A 403 10.60 -38.93 32.71
C LEU A 403 9.14 -39.11 33.17
N ASN A 404 8.17 -38.59 32.41
CA ASN A 404 6.75 -38.74 32.72
C ASN A 404 6.30 -40.21 32.75
N GLN A 405 6.70 -41.01 31.76
CA GLN A 405 6.37 -42.43 31.71
C GLN A 405 6.96 -43.20 32.91
N THR A 406 8.19 -42.88 33.31
CA THR A 406 8.81 -43.51 34.49
C THR A 406 8.13 -43.08 35.79
N LEU A 407 7.77 -41.80 35.94
CA LEU A 407 7.04 -41.25 37.09
C LEU A 407 5.66 -41.90 37.28
N VAL A 408 4.92 -42.16 36.21
CA VAL A 408 3.63 -42.87 36.28
C VAL A 408 3.82 -44.28 36.88
N GLY A 409 4.87 -44.99 36.47
CA GLY A 409 5.23 -46.29 37.02
C GLY A 409 5.61 -46.22 38.50
N GLN A 410 6.43 -45.23 38.87
CA GLN A 410 6.88 -45.03 40.24
C GLN A 410 5.74 -44.62 41.18
N ARG A 411 4.85 -43.70 40.77
CA ARG A 411 3.62 -43.33 41.51
C ARG A 411 2.74 -44.55 41.78
N ARG A 412 2.57 -45.42 40.78
CA ARG A 412 1.80 -46.66 40.95
C ARG A 412 2.48 -47.59 41.96
N ASN A 413 3.81 -47.67 41.95
CA ASN A 413 4.55 -48.49 42.90
C ASN A 413 4.48 -47.94 44.33
N LEU A 414 4.62 -46.62 44.52
CA LEU A 414 4.46 -45.97 45.81
C LEU A 414 3.08 -46.23 46.42
N ARG A 415 2.00 -46.09 45.63
CA ARG A 415 0.64 -46.41 46.07
C ARG A 415 0.46 -47.89 46.44
N LYS A 416 1.20 -48.81 45.79
CA LYS A 416 1.21 -50.22 46.20
C LYS A 416 1.94 -50.40 47.54
N GLN A 417 3.12 -49.80 47.71
CA GLN A 417 3.89 -49.86 48.95
C GLN A 417 3.14 -49.22 50.13
N GLU A 418 2.46 -48.10 49.91
CA GLU A 418 1.61 -47.43 50.89
C GLU A 418 0.47 -48.35 51.37
N ARG A 419 -0.21 -49.02 50.43
CA ARG A 419 -1.25 -50.00 50.76
C ARG A 419 -0.70 -51.18 51.55
N VAL A 420 0.44 -51.73 51.15
CA VAL A 420 1.12 -52.81 51.89
C VAL A 420 1.49 -52.36 53.30
N MET A 421 2.02 -51.14 53.45
CA MET A 421 2.39 -50.56 54.74
C MET A 421 1.17 -50.35 55.64
N ASN A 422 0.07 -49.81 55.09
CA ASN A 422 -1.20 -49.64 55.80
C ASN A 422 -1.78 -50.99 56.26
N LEU A 423 -1.70 -52.03 55.44
CA LEU A 423 -2.13 -53.38 55.82
C LEU A 423 -1.30 -53.93 57.00
N HIS A 424 0.03 -53.77 56.94
CA HIS A 424 0.93 -54.18 58.03
C HIS A 424 0.68 -53.36 59.31
N GLN A 425 0.36 -52.06 59.18
CA GLN A 425 -0.07 -51.25 60.31
C GLN A 425 -1.39 -51.74 60.89
N VAL A 426 -2.44 -51.92 60.09
CA VAL A 426 -3.75 -52.38 60.60
C VAL A 426 -3.61 -53.70 61.37
N VAL A 427 -2.81 -54.65 60.88
CA VAL A 427 -2.51 -55.90 61.59
C VAL A 427 -1.74 -55.63 62.88
N LEU A 428 -0.71 -54.78 62.86
CA LEU A 428 0.06 -54.40 64.05
C LEU A 428 -0.85 -53.76 65.12
N TRP A 429 -1.69 -52.81 64.74
CA TRP A 429 -2.63 -52.10 65.61
C TRP A 429 -3.70 -53.04 66.19
N ARG A 430 -4.23 -53.97 65.38
CA ARG A 430 -5.13 -55.03 65.84
C ARG A 430 -4.48 -55.92 66.91
N ARG A 431 -3.18 -56.25 66.76
CA ARG A 431 -2.44 -57.05 67.76
C ARG A 431 -2.03 -56.28 69.02
N LEU A 432 -1.86 -54.96 68.92
CA LEU A 432 -1.56 -54.08 70.05
C LEU A 432 -2.80 -53.71 70.88
N GLY A 433 -3.99 -54.19 70.49
CA GLY A 433 -5.22 -54.03 71.26
C GLY A 433 -5.94 -52.69 71.06
N ASN A 434 -5.56 -51.91 70.06
CA ASN A 434 -6.26 -50.69 69.63
C ASN A 434 -6.75 -50.88 68.18
N PRO A 435 -7.95 -51.44 67.95
CA PRO A 435 -8.52 -51.42 66.62
C PRO A 435 -8.82 -49.96 66.23
N PRO A 436 -8.48 -49.50 65.01
CA PRO A 436 -9.00 -48.23 64.52
C PRO A 436 -10.53 -48.29 64.54
N GLU A 437 -11.18 -47.20 64.95
CA GLU A 437 -12.63 -47.09 64.98
C GLU A 437 -13.20 -47.55 63.64
N ALA A 438 -14.09 -48.55 63.70
CA ALA A 438 -14.83 -49.01 62.54
C ALA A 438 -15.68 -47.84 62.04
N THR A 439 -15.30 -47.25 60.91
CA THR A 439 -16.26 -46.54 60.07
C THR A 439 -17.37 -47.53 59.76
N SER A 440 -18.57 -47.21 60.22
CA SER A 440 -19.77 -48.02 60.11
C SER A 440 -20.03 -48.43 58.66
N SER A 441 -19.64 -49.65 58.30
CA SER A 441 -20.09 -50.36 57.11
C SER A 441 -21.55 -50.78 57.32
N GLY A 442 -22.45 -49.85 57.04
CA GLY A 442 -23.90 -49.97 57.13
C GLY A 442 -24.58 -48.99 56.18
N GLY A 443 -24.43 -49.21 54.88
CA GLY A 443 -24.97 -48.40 53.79
C GLY A 443 -24.23 -48.76 52.51
N GLY A 444 -24.95 -49.25 51.51
CA GLY A 444 -24.39 -50.02 50.38
C GLY A 444 -23.12 -49.45 49.75
N SER A 445 -22.17 -50.35 49.48
CA SER A 445 -21.14 -50.16 48.47
C SER A 445 -21.82 -49.66 47.20
N ILE A 446 -21.65 -48.39 46.87
CA ILE A 446 -22.08 -47.87 45.58
C ILE A 446 -21.05 -48.42 44.59
N ASP A 447 -21.43 -49.42 43.80
CA ASP A 447 -20.58 -49.94 42.72
C ASP A 447 -20.33 -48.83 41.68
N THR A 448 -19.23 -48.11 41.85
CA THR A 448 -18.81 -47.01 40.96
C THR A 448 -18.27 -47.53 39.62
N SER A 449 -18.06 -48.84 39.46
CA SER A 449 -17.51 -49.48 38.26
C SER A 449 -18.35 -49.25 37.01
N ALA A 450 -19.68 -49.27 37.12
CA ALA A 450 -20.59 -49.01 36.01
C ALA A 450 -20.52 -47.54 35.54
N ILE A 451 -20.37 -46.60 36.47
CA ILE A 451 -20.24 -45.17 36.19
C ILE A 451 -18.87 -44.89 35.55
N MET A 452 -17.82 -45.53 36.06
CA MET A 452 -16.47 -45.45 35.47
C MET A 452 -16.42 -46.01 34.05
N ALA A 453 -17.08 -47.14 33.79
CA ALA A 453 -17.17 -47.70 32.43
C ALA A 453 -17.91 -46.75 31.47
N GLN A 454 -18.98 -46.08 31.92
CA GLN A 454 -19.70 -45.08 31.13
C GLN A 454 -18.88 -43.81 30.89
N LEU A 455 -18.12 -43.33 31.88
CA LEU A 455 -17.22 -42.18 31.73
C LEU A 455 -16.07 -42.49 30.76
N GLN A 456 -15.47 -43.68 30.84
CA GLN A 456 -14.42 -44.10 29.91
C GLN A 456 -14.94 -44.23 28.48
N LEU A 457 -16.16 -44.74 28.30
CA LEU A 457 -16.80 -44.79 26.98
C LEU A 457 -17.04 -43.39 26.40
N ARG A 458 -17.63 -42.47 27.19
CA ARG A 458 -17.85 -41.08 26.77
C ARG A 458 -16.56 -40.33 26.49
N LYS A 459 -15.50 -40.58 27.28
CA LYS A 459 -14.17 -40.06 27.04
C LYS A 459 -13.66 -40.53 25.69
N GLY A 460 -13.75 -41.83 25.39
CA GLY A 460 -13.36 -42.40 24.10
C GLY A 460 -14.11 -41.81 22.91
N GLU A 461 -15.43 -41.58 23.04
CA GLU A 461 -16.24 -40.93 22.01
C GLU A 461 -15.80 -39.47 21.77
N GLN A 462 -15.55 -38.72 22.84
CA GLN A 462 -15.10 -37.33 22.77
C GLN A 462 -13.67 -37.20 22.22
N THR A 463 -12.75 -38.10 22.59
CA THR A 463 -11.39 -38.10 22.03
C THR A 463 -11.38 -38.48 20.55
N ALA A 464 -12.25 -39.40 20.12
CA ALA A 464 -12.41 -39.73 18.71
C ALA A 464 -12.97 -38.53 17.91
N LEU A 465 -13.97 -37.84 18.44
CA LEU A 465 -14.53 -36.64 17.81
C LEU A 465 -13.49 -35.51 17.73
N LEU A 466 -12.70 -35.29 18.80
CA LEU A 466 -11.60 -34.33 18.81
C LEU A 466 -10.60 -34.63 17.69
N ALA A 467 -10.12 -35.88 17.59
CA ALA A 467 -9.16 -36.29 16.57
C ALA A 467 -9.70 -36.09 15.14
N MET A 468 -10.98 -36.38 14.90
CA MET A 468 -11.61 -36.09 13.61
C MET A 468 -11.63 -34.59 13.31
N LEU A 469 -11.95 -33.77 14.30
CA LEU A 469 -12.07 -32.33 14.14
C LEU A 469 -10.71 -31.65 13.96
N GLU A 470 -9.67 -32.12 14.64
CA GLU A 470 -8.28 -31.71 14.43
C GLU A 470 -7.79 -32.07 13.02
N ALA A 471 -8.15 -33.26 12.50
CA ALA A 471 -7.84 -33.65 11.13
C ALA A 471 -8.53 -32.74 10.09
N GLU A 472 -9.83 -32.43 10.29
CA GLU A 472 -10.55 -31.49 9.43
C GLU A 472 -9.97 -30.07 9.50
N ILE A 473 -9.56 -29.60 10.67
CA ILE A 473 -8.88 -28.30 10.83
C ILE A 473 -7.56 -28.30 10.05
N ALA A 474 -6.75 -29.35 10.18
CA ALA A 474 -5.47 -29.46 9.47
C ALA A 474 -5.66 -29.48 7.95
N GLU A 475 -6.67 -30.18 7.45
CA GLU A 475 -7.02 -30.18 6.02
C GLU A 475 -7.44 -28.78 5.54
N LEU A 476 -8.33 -28.10 6.28
CA LEU A 476 -8.76 -26.74 5.94
C LEU A 476 -7.58 -25.74 6.00
N GLN A 477 -6.67 -25.88 6.96
CA GLN A 477 -5.47 -25.06 7.05
C GLN A 477 -4.53 -25.28 5.86
N ALA A 478 -4.38 -26.53 5.38
CA ALA A 478 -3.61 -26.82 4.18
C ALA A 478 -4.25 -26.23 2.92
N GLN A 479 -5.58 -26.31 2.79
CA GLN A 479 -6.32 -25.65 1.70
C GLN A 479 -6.14 -24.13 1.74
N LEU A 480 -6.22 -23.52 2.93
CA LEU A 480 -6.04 -22.08 3.11
C LEU A 480 -4.62 -21.64 2.73
N ALA A 481 -3.59 -22.40 3.12
CA ALA A 481 -2.21 -22.12 2.72
C ALA A 481 -2.02 -22.22 1.19
N SER A 482 -2.67 -23.17 0.51
CA SER A 482 -2.63 -23.25 -0.96
C SER A 482 -3.32 -22.06 -1.63
N LEU A 483 -4.42 -21.59 -1.05
CA LEU A 483 -5.18 -20.44 -1.55
C LEU A 483 -4.42 -19.12 -1.32
N ASP A 484 -3.70 -18.98 -0.21
CA ASP A 484 -2.79 -17.84 0.01
C ASP A 484 -1.65 -17.79 -1.02
N LEU A 485 -1.11 -18.96 -1.40
CA LEU A 485 -0.08 -19.03 -2.43
C LEU A 485 -0.65 -18.63 -3.81
N GLU A 486 -1.87 -19.06 -4.14
CA GLU A 486 -2.56 -18.61 -5.36
C GLU A 486 -2.87 -17.10 -5.35
N ILE A 487 -3.32 -16.55 -4.21
CA ILE A 487 -3.59 -15.11 -4.08
C ILE A 487 -2.31 -14.31 -4.28
N THR A 488 -1.22 -14.70 -3.63
CA THR A 488 0.08 -14.00 -3.75
C THR A 488 0.63 -14.07 -5.18
N ALA A 489 0.50 -15.21 -5.86
CA ALA A 489 0.88 -15.33 -7.28
C ALA A 489 0.04 -14.40 -8.17
N LYS A 490 -1.29 -14.38 -7.99
CA LYS A 490 -2.17 -13.48 -8.75
C LYS A 490 -1.94 -12.00 -8.44
N GLN A 491 -1.57 -11.65 -7.22
CA GLN A 491 -1.19 -10.28 -6.85
C GLN A 491 0.08 -9.84 -7.58
N GLN A 492 1.08 -10.72 -7.73
CA GLN A 492 2.27 -10.46 -8.55
C GLN A 492 1.91 -10.29 -10.03
N ASP A 493 1.01 -11.12 -10.57
CA ASP A 493 0.52 -10.97 -11.95
C ASP A 493 -0.20 -9.63 -12.16
N ILE A 494 -0.99 -9.18 -11.19
CA ILE A 494 -1.61 -7.84 -11.22
C ILE A 494 -0.54 -6.74 -11.26
N GLU A 495 0.50 -6.80 -10.43
CA GLU A 495 1.59 -5.82 -10.45
C GLU A 495 2.27 -5.76 -11.83
N LEU A 496 2.52 -6.92 -12.46
CA LEU A 496 3.06 -6.99 -13.82
C LEU A 496 2.13 -6.33 -14.84
N HIS A 497 0.83 -6.61 -14.78
CA HIS A 497 -0.14 -5.99 -15.68
C HIS A 497 -0.32 -4.49 -15.43
N VAL A 498 -0.24 -4.02 -14.18
CA VAL A 498 -0.24 -2.58 -13.86
C VAL A 498 0.96 -1.88 -14.52
N ASN A 499 2.15 -2.48 -14.42
CA ASN A 499 3.35 -1.94 -15.07
C ASN A 499 3.20 -1.91 -16.59
N GLN A 500 2.66 -2.97 -17.20
CA GLN A 500 2.37 -3.01 -18.64
C GLN A 500 1.37 -1.93 -19.06
N VAL A 501 0.31 -1.70 -18.28
CA VAL A 501 -0.67 -0.64 -18.53
C VAL A 501 -0.01 0.73 -18.49
N ASN A 502 0.89 0.98 -17.53
CA ASN A 502 1.63 2.24 -17.45
C ASN A 502 2.51 2.46 -18.68
N GLU A 503 3.32 1.45 -19.06
CA GLU A 503 4.18 1.52 -20.26
C GLU A 503 3.36 1.75 -21.55
N GLN A 504 2.23 1.05 -21.69
CA GLN A 504 1.33 1.23 -22.84
C GLN A 504 0.64 2.59 -22.84
N THR A 505 0.32 3.14 -21.67
CA THR A 505 -0.28 4.48 -21.54
C THR A 505 0.72 5.55 -21.96
N GLU A 506 1.97 5.48 -21.49
CA GLU A 506 3.04 6.39 -21.92
C GLU A 506 3.30 6.30 -23.44
N ALA A 507 3.30 5.09 -24.00
CA ALA A 507 3.43 4.88 -25.43
C ALA A 507 2.26 5.49 -26.22
N LEU A 508 1.03 5.36 -25.70
CA LEU A 508 -0.17 5.93 -26.32
C LEU A 508 -0.17 7.46 -26.27
N GLU A 509 0.26 8.06 -25.16
CA GLU A 509 0.44 9.51 -25.04
C GLU A 509 1.49 10.03 -26.03
N ALA A 510 2.64 9.34 -26.14
CA ALA A 510 3.67 9.69 -27.09
C ALA A 510 3.18 9.60 -28.55
N ALA A 511 2.42 8.55 -28.89
CA ALA A 511 1.80 8.38 -30.21
C ALA A 511 0.75 9.46 -30.50
N THR A 512 -0.04 9.84 -29.50
CA THR A 512 -1.05 10.91 -29.61
C THR A 512 -0.40 12.28 -29.84
N ALA A 513 0.66 12.59 -29.08
CA ALA A 513 1.43 13.82 -29.28
C ALA A 513 2.15 13.84 -30.66
N ALA A 514 2.62 12.69 -31.14
CA ALA A 514 3.18 12.59 -32.50
C ALA A 514 2.12 12.85 -33.56
N LEU A 515 0.90 12.32 -33.38
CA LEU A 515 -0.23 12.53 -34.28
C LEU A 515 -0.59 14.01 -34.38
N GLU A 516 -0.73 14.68 -33.25
CA GLU A 516 -1.04 16.12 -33.17
C GLU A 516 0.01 16.94 -33.92
N ARG A 517 1.31 16.71 -33.64
CA ARG A 517 2.41 17.40 -34.34
C ARG A 517 2.39 17.18 -35.85
N THR A 518 2.12 15.96 -36.31
CA THR A 518 2.03 15.68 -37.76
C THR A 518 0.81 16.34 -38.39
N THR A 519 -0.31 16.39 -37.68
CA THR A 519 -1.55 17.02 -38.14
C THR A 519 -1.37 18.53 -38.25
N GLU A 520 -0.82 19.18 -37.23
CA GLU A 520 -0.50 20.60 -37.23
C GLU A 520 0.47 20.96 -38.35
N ARG A 521 1.53 20.16 -38.55
CA ARG A 521 2.50 20.37 -39.62
C ARG A 521 1.82 20.31 -41.00
N ILE A 522 0.94 19.34 -41.22
CA ILE A 522 0.17 19.21 -42.47
C ILE A 522 -0.72 20.43 -42.68
N GLU A 523 -1.48 20.84 -41.66
CA GLU A 523 -2.41 21.97 -41.77
C GLU A 523 -1.67 23.27 -42.11
N VAL A 524 -0.58 23.58 -41.39
CA VAL A 524 0.26 24.76 -41.66
C VAL A 524 0.88 24.71 -43.06
N LEU A 525 1.46 23.58 -43.45
CA LEU A 525 2.09 23.45 -44.78
C LEU A 525 1.06 23.57 -45.91
N SER A 526 -0.12 22.96 -45.75
CA SER A 526 -1.19 23.06 -46.75
C SER A 526 -1.68 24.50 -46.93
N GLY A 527 -1.97 25.22 -45.83
CA GLY A 527 -2.47 26.59 -45.91
C GLY A 527 -1.47 27.56 -46.54
N VAL A 528 -0.18 27.39 -46.22
CA VAL A 528 0.89 28.21 -46.83
C VAL A 528 1.09 27.86 -48.31
N LEU A 529 1.07 26.58 -48.67
CA LEU A 529 1.18 26.14 -50.07
C LEU A 529 0.03 26.69 -50.93
N ASP A 530 -1.22 26.54 -50.48
CA ASP A 530 -2.39 26.99 -51.23
C ASP A 530 -2.38 28.52 -51.44
N THR A 531 -1.90 29.28 -50.46
CA THR A 531 -1.74 30.74 -50.57
C THR A 531 -0.66 31.13 -51.58
N ILE A 532 0.50 30.48 -51.53
CA ILE A 532 1.62 30.76 -52.44
C ILE A 532 1.25 30.35 -53.87
N GLU A 533 0.57 29.22 -54.05
CA GLU A 533 0.13 28.75 -55.37
C GLU A 533 -0.91 29.71 -55.99
N ALA A 534 -1.85 30.24 -55.19
CA ALA A 534 -2.78 31.26 -55.65
C ALA A 534 -2.07 32.54 -56.11
N GLN A 535 -1.09 33.01 -55.33
CA GLN A 535 -0.29 34.18 -55.69
C GLN A 535 0.57 33.95 -56.94
N LEU A 536 1.20 32.79 -57.08
CA LEU A 536 1.99 32.44 -58.25
C LEU A 536 1.12 32.33 -59.52
N ALA A 537 -0.12 31.85 -59.40
CA ALA A 537 -1.06 31.82 -60.51
C ALA A 537 -1.46 33.25 -60.95
N GLU A 538 -1.70 34.16 -60.00
CA GLU A 538 -2.00 35.56 -60.28
C GLU A 538 -0.80 36.28 -60.92
N PHE A 539 0.41 36.07 -60.40
CA PHE A 539 1.64 36.63 -60.99
C PHE A 539 1.91 36.09 -62.39
N ALA A 540 1.71 34.79 -62.63
CA ALA A 540 1.85 34.20 -63.96
C ALA A 540 0.86 34.83 -64.97
N ALA A 541 -0.41 34.98 -64.58
CA ALA A 541 -1.41 35.64 -65.42
C ALA A 541 -1.07 37.12 -65.68
N GLY A 542 -0.55 37.82 -64.68
CA GLY A 542 -0.03 39.19 -64.83
C GLY A 542 1.15 39.26 -65.82
N CYS A 543 2.08 38.31 -65.74
CA CYS A 543 3.22 38.20 -66.64
C CYS A 543 2.79 37.93 -68.10
N ASP A 544 1.80 37.04 -68.29
CA ASP A 544 1.20 36.76 -69.60
C ASP A 544 0.52 38.01 -70.19
N SER A 545 -0.21 38.78 -69.36
CA SER A 545 -0.83 40.04 -69.81
C SER A 545 0.19 41.11 -70.19
N LEU A 546 1.33 41.18 -69.47
CA LEU A 546 2.43 42.09 -69.79
C LEU A 546 3.14 41.67 -71.09
N LYS A 547 3.28 40.37 -71.34
CA LYS A 547 3.79 39.87 -72.62
C LYS A 547 2.89 40.26 -73.78
N GLU A 548 1.59 40.10 -73.62
CA GLU A 548 0.61 40.50 -74.65
C GLU A 548 0.66 42.01 -74.90
N GLY A 549 0.72 42.81 -73.82
CA GLY A 549 0.89 44.27 -73.93
C GLY A 549 2.22 44.69 -74.56
N ALA A 550 3.32 44.02 -74.24
CA ALA A 550 4.63 44.28 -74.83
C ALA A 550 4.67 43.89 -76.31
N ALA A 551 4.00 42.82 -76.71
CA ALA A 551 3.84 42.42 -78.11
C ALA A 551 3.03 43.46 -78.91
N VAL A 552 1.94 43.97 -78.35
CA VAL A 552 1.16 45.06 -78.96
C VAL A 552 1.97 46.35 -79.05
N ALA A 553 2.74 46.69 -78.01
CA ALA A 553 3.60 47.88 -78.02
C ALA A 553 4.73 47.78 -79.06
N THR A 554 5.31 46.59 -79.25
CA THR A 554 6.30 46.36 -80.33
C THR A 554 5.66 46.40 -81.70
N GLU A 555 4.45 45.87 -81.89
CA GLU A 555 3.70 45.97 -83.14
C GLU A 555 3.33 47.43 -83.47
N VAL A 556 2.88 48.21 -82.48
CA VAL A 556 2.61 49.65 -82.62
C VAL A 556 3.89 50.41 -82.95
N LYS A 557 5.00 50.14 -82.25
CA LYS A 557 6.31 50.73 -82.57
C LYS A 557 6.71 50.44 -84.01
N GLN A 558 6.57 49.20 -84.48
CA GLN A 558 6.91 48.81 -85.85
C GLN A 558 5.99 49.47 -86.89
N SER A 559 4.70 49.64 -86.57
CA SER A 559 3.75 50.38 -87.43
C SER A 559 4.07 51.87 -87.51
N GLN A 560 4.53 52.47 -86.41
CA GLN A 560 4.91 53.87 -86.33
C GLN A 560 6.27 54.13 -86.99
N GLU A 561 7.25 53.23 -86.84
CA GLU A 561 8.52 53.28 -87.58
C GLU A 561 8.26 53.19 -89.10
N ASN A 562 7.33 52.33 -89.53
CA ASN A 562 6.90 52.28 -90.93
C ASN A 562 6.21 53.57 -91.39
N ALA A 563 5.36 54.19 -90.56
CA ALA A 563 4.70 55.46 -90.88
C ALA A 563 5.68 56.63 -90.93
N ILE A 564 6.66 56.67 -90.02
CA ILE A 564 7.75 57.67 -90.02
C ILE A 564 8.62 57.49 -91.27
N ALA A 565 8.96 56.25 -91.65
CA ALA A 565 9.69 55.98 -92.89
C ALA A 565 8.92 56.47 -94.13
N GLN A 566 7.60 56.26 -94.17
CA GLN A 566 6.74 56.76 -95.25
C GLN A 566 6.63 58.30 -95.26
N LEU A 567 6.57 58.94 -94.09
CA LEU A 567 6.56 60.40 -93.98
C LEU A 567 7.91 61.02 -94.38
N GLN A 568 9.02 60.37 -94.04
CA GLN A 568 10.35 60.76 -94.49
C GLN A 568 10.49 60.63 -96.02
N GLU A 569 9.88 59.61 -96.63
CA GLU A 569 9.81 59.45 -98.08
C GLU A 569 8.98 60.57 -98.75
N LEU A 570 7.83 60.94 -98.17
CA LEU A 570 6.97 62.05 -98.63
C LEU A 570 7.63 63.43 -98.51
N VAL A 571 8.31 63.70 -97.39
CA VAL A 571 9.04 64.96 -97.17
C VAL A 571 10.24 65.08 -98.12
N ASN A 572 10.95 63.98 -98.39
CA ASN A 572 12.00 63.94 -99.41
C ASN A 572 11.43 64.10 -100.83
N GLY A 573 10.18 63.70 -101.07
CA GLY A 573 9.47 63.94 -102.33
C GLY A 573 8.97 65.37 -102.53
N LEU A 574 8.72 66.13 -101.45
CA LEU A 574 8.30 67.54 -101.48
C LEU A 574 9.48 68.52 -101.58
N THR A 575 10.71 68.04 -101.40
CA THR A 575 11.96 68.82 -101.52
C THR A 575 12.74 68.52 -102.81
N GLY A 576 12.12 67.79 -103.75
CA GLY A 576 12.63 67.50 -105.09
C GLY A 576 12.15 68.45 -106.17
#